data_AF-A0A192XKX0-F1
#
_entry.id   AF-A0A192XKX0-F1
#
_cell.length_a   1.000
_cell.length_b   1.000
_cell.length_c   1.000
_cell.angle_alpha   90.00
_cell.angle_beta   90.00
_cell.angle_gamma   90.00
#
_symmetry.space_group_name_H-M   'P 1'
#
loop_
_entity.id
_entity.type
_entity.pdbx_description
1 polymer ?
#
loop_
_entity_poly.entity_id
_entity_poly.type
_entity_poly.pdbx_seq_one_letter_code
_entity_poly.pdbx_strand_id
1 'polypeptide(L)' 'MMGEYIIYYKGRIIGGIYDDRFLVKPTKSVMEKIPDASYEVPYASAKEMILVDAIDNCEFLRDLILGMYEELPEQKRKKS' A
#
# COMPACT_ATOMS: atom_id res chain seq x y z
N MET A 1 -16.78 -4.11 -14.58
CA MET A 1 -15.63 -3.24 -14.89
C MET A 1 -14.75 -3.28 -13.66
N MET A 2 -13.52 -3.81 -13.73
CA MET A 2 -12.63 -3.88 -12.56
C MET A 2 -12.16 -2.46 -12.20
N GLY A 3 -12.94 -1.78 -11.36
CA GLY A 3 -12.86 -0.36 -11.01
C GLY A 3 -12.00 -0.07 -9.79
N GLU A 4 -10.93 -0.85 -9.60
CA GLU A 4 -9.99 -0.68 -8.50
C GLU A 4 -8.93 0.36 -8.87
N TYR A 5 -8.30 0.96 -7.85
CA TYR A 5 -7.28 1.99 -8.04
C TYR A 5 -5.93 1.54 -7.53
N ILE A 6 -4.88 1.69 -8.35
CA ILE A 6 -3.50 1.50 -7.89
C ILE A 6 -2.93 2.87 -7.52
N ILE A 7 -2.34 2.97 -6.34
CA ILE A 7 -1.76 4.21 -5.82
C ILE A 7 -0.25 4.19 -5.99
N TYR A 8 0.25 5.26 -6.58
CA TYR A 8 1.66 5.50 -6.82
C TYR A 8 2.15 6.69 -5.99
N TYR A 9 3.33 6.53 -5.39
CA TYR A 9 4.07 7.65 -4.80
C TYR A 9 5.48 7.69 -5.42
N LYS A 10 5.81 8.83 -6.04
CA LYS A 10 7.09 9.05 -6.76
C LYS A 10 7.45 7.91 -7.74
N GLY A 11 6.45 7.38 -8.45
CA GLY A 11 6.63 6.31 -9.43
C GLY A 11 6.81 4.90 -8.83
N ARG A 12 6.65 4.72 -7.51
CA ARG A 12 6.61 3.40 -6.86
C ARG A 12 5.17 3.05 -6.48
N ILE A 13 4.77 1.79 -6.70
CA ILE A 13 3.47 1.27 -6.27
C ILE A 13 3.52 1.04 -4.76
N ILE A 14 2.75 1.83 -4.03
CA ILE A 14 2.62 1.75 -2.57
C ILE A 14 1.47 0.81 -2.15
N GLY A 15 0.40 0.79 -2.93
CA GLY A 15 -0.84 0.11 -2.56
C GLY A 15 -1.94 0.35 -3.57
N GLY A 16 -3.19 0.19 -3.14
CA GLY A 16 -4.37 0.45 -3.94
C GLY A 16 -5.65 0.49 -3.12
N ILE A 17 -6.74 0.87 -3.77
CA ILE A 17 -8.09 0.86 -3.22
C ILE A 17 -8.87 -0.27 -3.90
N TYR A 18 -9.34 -1.20 -3.08
CA TYR A 18 -9.96 -2.47 -3.49
C TYR A 18 -11.24 -2.66 -2.67
N ASP A 19 -12.42 -2.66 -3.31
CA ASP A 19 -13.71 -2.73 -2.62
C ASP A 19 -13.82 -1.76 -1.41
N ASP A 20 -13.54 -0.47 -1.63
CA ASP A 20 -13.49 0.60 -0.61
C ASP A 20 -12.46 0.41 0.51
N ARG A 21 -11.54 -0.55 0.38
CA ARG A 21 -10.45 -0.79 1.33
C ARG A 21 -9.14 -0.21 0.82
N PHE A 22 -8.45 0.55 1.66
CA PHE A 22 -7.09 0.99 1.36
C PHE A 22 -6.09 -0.08 1.79
N LEU A 23 -5.48 -0.76 0.81
CA LEU A 23 -4.51 -1.82 1.04
C LEU A 23 -3.11 -1.37 0.62
N VAL A 24 -2.11 -1.59 1.47
CA VAL A 24 -0.71 -1.26 1.19
C VAL A 24 0.20 -2.48 1.23
N LYS A 25 1.36 -2.41 0.59
CA LYS A 25 2.33 -3.50 0.65
C LYS A 25 2.88 -3.70 2.07
N PRO A 26 3.12 -4.96 2.49
CA PRO A 26 3.76 -5.24 3.77
C PRO A 26 5.25 -4.91 3.68
N THR A 27 5.63 -3.71 4.10
CA THR A 27 7.03 -3.31 4.29
C THR A 27 7.33 -3.25 5.79
N LYS A 28 8.60 -3.20 6.20
CA LYS A 28 8.94 -3.21 7.64
C LYS A 28 8.40 -1.95 8.32
N SER A 29 8.54 -0.80 7.67
CA SER A 29 7.95 0.46 8.12
C SER A 29 6.44 0.38 8.36
N VAL A 30 5.70 -0.38 7.54
CA VAL A 30 4.26 -0.58 7.72
C VAL A 30 3.98 -1.49 8.91
N MET A 31 4.69 -2.61 9.01
CA MET A 31 4.54 -3.58 10.11
C MET A 31 4.90 -2.98 11.48
N GLU A 32 5.87 -2.06 11.53
CA GLU A 32 6.22 -1.35 12.76
C GLU A 32 5.16 -0.30 13.16
N LYS A 33 4.54 0.36 12.18
CA LYS A 33 3.49 1.36 12.43
C LYS A 33 2.12 0.75 12.70
N ILE A 34 1.86 -0.47 12.23
CA ILE A 34 0.62 -1.22 12.39
C ILE A 34 0.96 -2.61 12.92
N PRO A 35 1.32 -2.76 14.20
CA PRO A 35 1.76 -4.03 14.77
C PRO A 35 0.68 -5.12 14.72
N ASP A 36 -0.60 -4.73 14.84
CA ASP A 36 -1.76 -5.61 14.74
C ASP A 36 -2.41 -5.56 13.34
N ALA A 37 -1.59 -5.48 12.29
CA ALA A 37 -2.06 -5.34 10.91
C ALA A 37 -2.99 -6.49 10.48
N SER A 38 -4.15 -6.13 9.94
CA SER A 38 -5.00 -7.06 9.20
C SER A 38 -4.43 -7.29 7.80
N TYR A 39 -4.18 -8.55 7.45
CA TYR A 39 -3.75 -8.95 6.12
C TYR A 39 -4.96 -9.35 5.29
N GLU A 40 -5.10 -8.73 4.13
CA GLU A 40 -6.20 -8.98 3.21
C GLU A 40 -5.70 -9.21 1.79
N VAL A 41 -6.45 -10.02 1.04
CA VAL A 41 -6.23 -10.19 -0.40
C VAL A 41 -7.07 -9.16 -1.16
N PRO A 42 -6.44 -8.34 -2.03
CA PRO A 42 -7.16 -7.40 -2.89
C PRO A 42 -8.25 -8.07 -3.73
N TYR A 43 -7.90 -9.18 -4.39
CA TYR A 43 -8.79 -10.00 -5.20
C TYR A 43 -8.30 -11.45 -5.22
N ALA A 44 -9.12 -12.37 -5.74
CA ALA A 44 -8.76 -13.79 -5.83
C ALA A 44 -7.43 -13.99 -6.59
N SER A 45 -6.48 -14.68 -5.96
CA SER A 45 -5.11 -14.90 -6.45
C SER A 45 -4.13 -13.72 -6.34
N ALA A 46 -4.50 -12.61 -5.71
CA ALA A 46 -3.56 -11.57 -5.33
C ALA A 46 -2.71 -11.99 -4.12
N LYS A 47 -1.59 -11.29 -3.91
CA LYS A 47 -0.82 -11.42 -2.67
C LYS A 47 -1.50 -10.65 -1.54
N GLU A 48 -1.31 -11.13 -0.32
CA GLU A 48 -1.76 -10.43 0.88
C GLU A 48 -1.11 -9.04 0.99
N MET A 49 -1.93 -8.08 1.40
CA MET A 49 -1.61 -6.69 1.62
C MET A 49 -2.16 -6.26 2.97
N ILE A 50 -1.62 -5.19 3.55
CA ILE A 50 -2.04 -4.69 4.86
C ILE A 50 -3.19 -3.72 4.68
N LEU A 51 -4.30 -3.95 5.38
CA LEU A 51 -5.40 -3.00 5.49
C LEU A 51 -4.99 -1.81 6.36
N VAL A 52 -5.27 -0.60 5.86
CA VAL A 52 -5.03 0.64 6.57
C VAL A 52 -6.37 1.28 6.93
N ASP A 53 -6.81 1.09 8.17
CA ASP A 53 -8.09 1.63 8.66
C ASP A 53 -8.02 3.11 9.05
N ALA A 54 -6.82 3.61 9.41
CA ALA A 54 -6.60 4.97 9.88
C ALA A 54 -6.56 6.01 8.74
N ILE A 55 -7.56 5.98 7.85
CA ILE A 55 -7.62 6.82 6.64
C ILE A 55 -7.85 8.30 6.91
N ASP A 56 -8.44 8.64 8.05
CA ASP A 56 -8.73 10.03 8.44
C ASP A 56 -7.53 10.74 9.10
N ASN A 57 -6.47 9.99 9.42
CA ASN A 57 -5.28 10.55 10.05
C ASN A 57 -4.20 10.87 9.02
N CYS A 58 -4.22 12.11 8.50
CA CYS A 58 -3.29 12.56 7.47
C CYS A 58 -1.81 12.48 7.89
N GLU A 59 -1.49 12.76 9.16
CA GLU A 59 -0.11 12.71 9.66
C GLU A 59 0.41 11.27 9.67
N PHE A 60 -0.40 10.34 10.19
CA PHE A 60 -0.09 8.92 10.17
C PHE A 60 0.10 8.40 8.74
N LEU A 61 -0.82 8.72 7.82
CA LEU A 61 -0.73 8.29 6.42
C LEU A 61 0.52 8.83 5.73
N ARG A 62 0.86 10.10 5.98
CA ARG A 62 2.10 10.70 5.45
C ARG A 62 3.32 9.91 5.92
N ASP A 63 3.44 9.67 7.21
CA ASP A 63 4.61 8.99 7.77
C ASP A 63 4.67 7.52 7.33
N LEU A 64 3.51 6.86 7.20
CA LEU A 64 3.40 5.50 6.66
C LEU A 64 3.92 5.42 5.22
N ILE A 65 3.46 6.33 4.35
CA ILE A 65 3.84 6.37 2.93
C ILE A 65 5.32 6.74 2.78
N LEU A 66 5.83 7.69 3.57
CA LEU A 66 7.25 8.06 3.55
C LEU A 66 8.13 6.90 4.01
N GLY A 67 7.78 6.24 5.11
CA GLY A 67 8.53 5.11 5.65
C GLY A 67 8.55 3.90 4.69
N MET A 68 7.44 3.56 4.04
CA MET A 68 7.45 2.47 3.06
C MET A 68 8.21 2.84 1.78
N TYR A 69 8.20 4.11 1.38
CA TYR A 69 8.79 4.53 0.11
C TYR A 69 10.28 4.19 0.04
N GLU A 70 11.01 4.39 1.14
CA GLU A 70 12.45 4.08 1.23
C GLU A 70 12.75 2.59 1.02
N GLU A 71 11.81 1.72 1.41
CA GLU A 71 11.95 0.26 1.34
C GLU A 71 11.45 -0.35 0.02
N LEU A 72 10.60 0.38 -0.70
CA LEU A 72 10.03 -0.12 -1.95
C LEU A 72 11.08 -0.17 -3.06
N PRO A 73 11.11 -1.24 -3.87
CA PRO A 73 12.04 -1.29 -5.00
C PRO A 73 11.71 -0.20 -6.03
N GLU A 74 12.74 0.33 -6.68
CA GLU A 74 12.54 1.18 -7.85
C GLU A 74 11.81 0.39 -8.94
N GLN A 75 10.71 0.96 -9.42
CA GLN A 75 9.98 0.35 -10.52
C GLN A 75 10.88 0.44 -11.76
N LYS A 76 11.35 -0.71 -12.25
CA LYS A 76 12.13 -0.76 -13.49
C LYS A 76 11.26 -0.15 -14.58
N ARG A 77 11.64 1.04 -15.07
CA ARG A 77 11.00 1.63 -16.25
C ARG A 77 11.14 0.61 -17.37
N LYS A 78 10.03 0.07 -17.85
CA LYS A 78 10.05 -0.67 -19.11
C LYS A 78 10.52 0.34 -20.17
N LYS A 79 11.63 0.05 -20.85
CA LYS A 79 11.99 0.78 -22.07
C LYS A 79 10.86 0.50 -23.06
N SER A 80 10.12 1.55 -23.43
CA SER A 80 9.28 1.55 -24.63
C SER A 80 10.15 1.59 -25.87
#